data_AF-A0A7V2IKC8-F1
#
_entry.id   AF-A0A7V2IKC8-F1
#
_cell.length_a   1.000
_cell.length_b   1.000
_cell.length_c   1.000
_cell.angle_alpha   90.00
_cell.angle_beta   90.00
_cell.angle_gamma   90.00
#
_symmetry.space_group_name_H-M   'P 1'
#
loop_
_entity.id
_entity.type
_entity.pdbx_description
1 polymer ?
#
loop_
_entity_poly.entity_id
_entity_poly.type
_entity_poly.pdbx_seq_one_letter_code
_entity_poly.pdbx_strand_id
1 'polypeptide(L)' 'LVCGPPVMYKFVLMSLAEAKVPTEHIFLNLERRMKCGVGKCGHCQMNDQYVCQTGPVYRYSELGSVPEAI' A
#
# COMPACT_ATOMS: atom_id res chain seq x y z
N LEU A 1 -5.70 9.01 4.71
CA LEU A 1 -5.55 7.54 4.81
C LEU A 1 -6.58 6.91 3.89
N VAL A 2 -6.17 5.97 3.04
CA VAL A 2 -7.03 5.21 2.12
C VAL A 2 -6.93 3.72 2.45
N CYS A 3 -8.06 3.05 2.60
CA CYS A 3 -8.13 1.59 2.71
C CYS A 3 -9.22 1.05 1.79
N GLY A 4 -8.96 -0.10 1.16
CA GLY A 4 -9.94 -0.79 0.33
C GLY A 4 -9.30 -1.58 -0.80
N PRO A 5 -10.10 -2.02 -1.79
CA PRO A 5 -9.60 -2.86 -2.86
C PRO A 5 -8.65 -2.10 -3.80
N PRO A 6 -7.66 -2.76 -4.43
CA PRO A 6 -6.65 -2.10 -5.28
C PRO A 6 -7.22 -1.22 -6.39
N VAL A 7 -8.34 -1.63 -7.00
CA VAL A 7 -9.02 -0.84 -8.04
C VAL A 7 -9.47 0.54 -7.55
N MET A 8 -9.81 0.66 -6.27
CA MET A 8 -10.25 1.92 -5.66
C MET A 8 -9.09 2.92 -5.55
N TYR A 9 -7.86 2.45 -5.33
CA TYR A 9 -6.70 3.31 -5.15
C TYR A 9 -6.47 4.21 -6.34
N LYS A 10 -6.61 3.68 -7.56
CA LYS A 10 -6.47 4.47 -8.79
C LYS A 10 -7.37 5.71 -8.78
N PHE A 11 -8.67 5.53 -8.50
CA PHE A 11 -9.63 6.63 -8.53
C PHE A 11 -9.43 7.60 -7.37
N VAL A 12 -9.16 7.09 -6.17
CA VAL A 12 -8.93 7.95 -4.99
C VAL A 12 -7.65 8.77 -5.16
N LEU A 13 -6.57 8.17 -5.65
CA LEU A 13 -5.31 8.86 -5.92
C LEU A 13 -5.47 9.93 -7.00
N MET A 14 -6.26 9.65 -8.05
CA MET A 14 -6.61 10.66 -9.07
C MET A 14 -7.33 11.86 -8.43
N SER A 15 -8.37 11.63 -7.63
CA SER A 15 -9.09 12.71 -6.95
C SER A 15 -8.22 13.49 -5.95
N LEU A 16 -7.30 12.81 -5.25
CA LEU A 16 -6.35 13.45 -4.33
C LEU A 16 -5.31 14.29 -5.09
N ALA A 17 -4.87 13.84 -6.26
CA ALA A 17 -3.98 14.59 -7.13
C ALA A 17 -4.66 15.86 -7.68
N GLU A 18 -5.93 15.76 -8.10
CA GLU A 18 -6.75 16.92 -8.51
C GLU A 18 -6.91 17.93 -7.37
N ALA A 19 -7.07 17.45 -6.13
CA ALA A 19 -7.10 18.25 -4.92
C ALA A 19 -5.72 18.77 -4.46
N LYS A 20 -4.64 18.50 -5.22
CA LYS A 20 -3.26 18.91 -4.94
C LYS A 20 -2.74 18.45 -3.57
N VAL A 21 -3.18 17.28 -3.10
CA VAL A 21 -2.67 16.69 -1.87
C VAL A 21 -1.24 16.16 -2.12
N PRO A 22 -0.22 16.59 -1.35
CA PRO A 22 1.14 16.07 -1.47
C PRO A 22 1.18 14.56 -1.24
N THR A 23 1.97 13.83 -2.03
CA THR A 23 2.04 12.36 -1.97
C THR A 23 2.58 11.87 -0.62
N GLU A 24 3.35 12.70 0.07
CA GLU A 24 3.91 12.46 1.40
C GLU A 24 2.85 12.47 2.49
N HIS A 25 1.69 13.09 2.23
CA HIS A 25 0.54 13.18 3.13
C HIS A 25 -0.49 12.09 2.84
N ILE A 26 -0.27 11.28 1.80
CA ILE A 26 -1.16 10.19 1.42
C ILE A 26 -0.61 8.90 2.02
N PHE A 27 -1.46 8.21 2.79
CA PHE A 27 -1.17 6.90 3.36
C PHE A 27 -2.13 5.87 2.79
N LEU A 28 -1.59 4.74 2.33
CA LEU A 28 -2.34 3.62 1.78
C LEU A 28 -2.19 2.40 2.70
N ASN A 29 -3.30 1.73 3.01
CA ASN A 29 -3.30 0.47 3.73
C ASN A 29 -3.34 -0.71 2.75
N LEU A 30 -2.21 -1.37 2.49
CA LEU A 30 -2.15 -2.48 1.54
C LEU A 30 -2.76 -3.76 2.14
N GLU A 31 -4.00 -4.07 1.78
CA GLU A 31 -4.77 -5.23 2.24
C GLU A 31 -4.30 -6.56 1.61
N ARG A 32 -3.04 -6.94 1.88
CA ARG A 32 -2.47 -8.22 1.43
C ARG A 32 -3.03 -9.39 2.24
N ARG A 33 -3.02 -10.58 1.64
CA ARG A 33 -3.43 -11.82 2.31
C ARG A 33 -2.46 -12.18 3.43
N MET A 34 -2.78 -11.83 4.66
CA MET A 34 -2.01 -12.26 5.83
C MET A 34 -2.44 -13.66 6.27
N LYS A 35 -1.45 -14.53 6.55
CA LYS A 35 -1.68 -15.86 7.15
C LYS A 35 -0.93 -16.03 8.47
N CYS A 36 0.39 -15.87 8.46
CA CYS A 36 1.20 -16.07 9.68
C CYS A 36 1.43 -14.80 10.51
N GLY A 37 1.38 -13.61 9.91
CA GLY A 37 1.65 -12.33 10.60
C GLY A 37 3.10 -12.11 11.10
N VAL A 38 4.01 -13.07 10.93
CA VAL A 38 5.37 -13.04 11.53
C VAL A 38 6.51 -13.26 10.52
N GLY A 39 6.24 -13.07 9.23
CA GLY A 39 7.25 -13.18 8.16
C GLY A 39 7.74 -14.59 7.84
N LYS A 40 6.97 -15.63 8.17
CA LYS A 40 7.35 -17.04 7.93
C LYS A 40 6.75 -17.66 6.68
N CYS A 41 5.56 -17.22 6.25
CA CYS A 41 4.75 -17.95 5.25
C CYS A 41 4.68 -17.32 3.86
N GLY A 42 5.22 -16.12 3.64
CA GLY A 42 5.21 -15.44 2.33
C GLY A 42 3.86 -14.93 1.81
N HIS A 43 2.72 -15.19 2.46
CA HIS A 43 1.41 -14.85 1.89
C HIS A 43 1.17 -13.33 1.73
N CYS A 44 1.80 -12.53 2.61
CA CYS A 44 1.72 -11.07 2.58
C CYS A 44 2.94 -10.43 1.89
N GLN A 45 3.73 -11.20 1.15
CA GLN A 45 4.95 -10.70 0.53
C GLN A 45 4.63 -9.70 -0.59
N MET A 46 5.44 -8.65 -0.69
CA MET A 46 5.42 -7.63 -1.74
C MET A 46 6.88 -7.38 -2.12
N ASN A 47 7.28 -7.91 -3.27
CA ASN A 47 8.69 -8.05 -3.67
C ASN A 47 9.53 -8.72 -2.59
N ASP A 48 10.57 -8.05 -2.12
CA ASP A 48 11.51 -8.58 -1.14
C ASP A 48 11.06 -8.27 0.31
N GLN A 49 9.87 -7.68 0.48
CA GLN A 49 9.36 -7.23 1.77
C GLN A 49 8.15 -8.04 2.24
N TYR A 50 8.12 -8.30 3.55
CA TYR A 50 6.96 -8.87 4.21
C TYR A 50 6.07 -7.75 4.75
N VAL A 51 4.87 -7.58 4.18
CA VAL A 51 3.93 -6.55 4.63
C VAL A 51 3.52 -6.73 6.10
N CYS A 52 3.47 -7.96 6.61
CA CYS A 52 3.22 -8.20 8.04
C CYS A 52 4.34 -7.72 8.98
N GLN A 53 5.53 -7.41 8.46
CA GLN A 53 6.66 -6.89 9.24
C GLN A 53 6.91 -5.41 8.98
N THR A 54 6.73 -4.94 7.73
CA THR A 54 7.05 -3.56 7.33
C THR A 54 5.84 -2.66 7.12
N GLY A 55 4.63 -3.23 7.04
CA GLY A 55 3.39 -2.52 6.75
C GLY A 55 2.35 -2.66 7.86
N PRO A 56 1.04 -2.68 7.56
CA PRO A 56 0.39 -2.66 6.23
C PRO A 56 0.16 -1.26 5.67
N VAL A 57 0.43 -0.22 6.47
CA VAL A 57 0.24 1.18 6.09
C VAL A 57 1.56 1.76 5.59
N TYR A 58 1.55 2.24 4.35
CA TYR A 58 2.71 2.86 3.70
C TYR A 58 2.36 4.26 3.23
N ARG A 59 3.37 5.11 3.11
CA ARG A 59 3.21 6.41 2.46
C ARG A 59 3.21 6.23 0.95
N TYR A 60 2.33 6.92 0.24
CA TYR A 60 2.23 6.80 -1.21
C TYR A 60 3.56 7.19 -1.91
N SER A 61 4.29 8.16 -1.37
CA SER A 61 5.63 8.53 -1.86
C SER A 61 6.67 7.39 -1.77
N GLU A 62 6.49 6.42 -0.88
CA GLU A 62 7.40 5.27 -0.70
C GLU A 62 7.04 4.10 -1.62
N LEU A 63 5.81 4.09 -2.14
CA LEU A 63 5.27 2.98 -2.96
C LEU A 63 5.56 3.13 -4.45
N GLY A 64 6.00 4.31 -4.92
CA GLY A 64 6.30 4.54 -6.34
C GLY A 64 7.41 3.65 -6.92
N SER A 65 8.19 3.00 -6.07
CA SER A 65 9.25 2.03 -6.44
C SER A 65 8.78 0.57 -6.43
N VAL A 66 7.51 0.30 -6.12
CA VAL A 66 6.97 -1.06 -5.95
C VAL A 66 5.81 -1.31 -6.93
N PRO A 67 6.09 -1.83 -8.15
CA PRO A 67 5.08 -2.07 -9.18
C PRO A 67 3.90 -2.96 -8.74
N GLU A 68 4.13 -3.84 -7.76
CA GLU A 68 3.18 -4.82 -7.24
C GLU A 68 2.27 -4.26 -6.13
N ALA A 69 2.47 -3.00 -5.74
CA ALA A 69 1.75 -2.36 -4.64
C ALA A 69 0.44 -1.66 -5.07
N ILE A 70 0.34 -1.20 -6.32
CA ILE A 70 -0.75 -0.33 -6.82
C ILE A 70 -1.18 -0.74 -8.23
#